data_AF-A0A961B125-F1
#
_entry.id   AF-A0A961B125-F1
#
_cell.length_a   1.000
_cell.length_b   1.000
_cell.length_c   1.000
_cell.angle_alpha   90.00
_cell.angle_beta   90.00
_cell.angle_gamma   90.00
#
_symmetry.space_group_name_H-M   'P 1'
#
loop_
_entity.id
_entity.type
_entity.pdbx_description
1 polymer ?
#
loop_
_entity_poly.entity_id
_entity_poly.type
_entity_poly.pdbx_seq_one_letter_code
_entity_poly.pdbx_strand_id
1 'polypeptide(L)'
;MNRFLVLSAAAAVSAAAFSTSAAQAGPVRLYIGTYTQGTESKGIYRADFDPETGKLTDPALAAETPNPSFLAIAPGGKSLYAVNELGT
;
A
#
# COMPACT_ATOMS: atom_id res chain seq x y z
N MET A 1 43.36 -52.83 -33.64
CA MET A 1 42.77 -52.18 -32.45
C MET A 1 43.02 -50.69 -32.57
N ASN A 2 41.97 -49.87 -32.73
CA ASN A 2 41.86 -48.52 -32.16
C ASN A 2 40.43 -48.03 -32.37
N ARG A 3 39.81 -47.68 -31.24
CA ARG A 3 38.37 -47.50 -31.04
C ARG A 3 37.93 -46.10 -31.44
N PHE A 4 36.78 -46.00 -32.08
CA PHE A 4 36.05 -44.75 -32.28
C PHE A 4 35.64 -44.18 -30.92
N LEU A 5 35.87 -42.88 -30.70
CA LEU A 5 35.23 -42.12 -29.63
C LEU A 5 34.63 -40.85 -30.25
N VAL A 6 33.30 -40.85 -30.37
CA VAL A 6 32.51 -39.65 -30.63
C VAL A 6 32.17 -39.09 -29.25
N LEU A 7 32.76 -37.94 -28.88
CA LEU A 7 32.27 -37.16 -27.74
C LEU A 7 31.20 -36.20 -28.24
N SER A 8 29.93 -36.54 -28.01
CA SER A 8 28.82 -35.59 -28.13
C SER A 8 28.85 -34.65 -26.93
N ALA A 9 29.20 -33.39 -27.14
CA ALA A 9 29.04 -32.35 -26.12
C ALA A 9 27.56 -31.96 -26.02
N ALA A 10 26.89 -32.42 -24.97
CA ALA A 10 25.57 -31.89 -24.60
C ALA A 10 25.78 -30.52 -23.92
N ALA A 11 25.54 -29.44 -24.64
CA ALA A 11 25.47 -28.11 -24.06
C ALA A 11 24.21 -28.03 -23.19
N ALA A 12 24.37 -28.14 -21.86
CA ALA A 12 23.30 -27.82 -20.92
C ALA A 12 23.08 -26.31 -20.95
N VAL A 13 22.11 -25.86 -21.74
CA VAL A 13 21.60 -24.48 -21.66
C VAL A 13 20.92 -24.36 -20.31
N SER A 14 21.63 -23.75 -19.35
CA SER A 14 21.07 -23.44 -18.04
C SER A 14 19.96 -22.41 -18.27
N ALA A 15 18.70 -22.82 -18.11
CA ALA A 15 17.58 -21.92 -18.10
C ALA A 15 17.71 -21.05 -16.84
N ALA A 16 18.31 -19.87 -16.99
CA ALA A 16 18.27 -18.83 -15.98
C ALA A 16 16.79 -18.45 -15.80
N ALA A 17 16.16 -18.99 -14.76
CA ALA A 17 14.82 -18.60 -14.35
C ALA A 17 14.89 -17.13 -13.94
N PHE A 18 14.32 -16.25 -14.76
CA PHE A 18 14.11 -14.86 -14.39
C PHE A 18 13.05 -14.84 -13.28
N SER A 19 13.49 -14.80 -12.03
CA SER A 19 12.61 -14.51 -10.90
C SER A 19 12.21 -13.04 -10.99
N THR A 20 11.00 -12.76 -11.48
CA THR A 20 10.39 -11.44 -11.34
C THR A 20 10.10 -11.22 -9.86
N SER A 21 10.95 -10.45 -9.18
CA SER A 21 10.61 -9.90 -7.87
C SER A 21 9.42 -8.97 -8.08
N ALA A 22 8.25 -9.38 -7.60
CA ALA A 22 7.19 -8.42 -7.34
C ALA A 22 7.76 -7.41 -6.34
N ALA A 23 7.72 -6.12 -6.69
CA ALA A 23 8.14 -5.08 -5.76
C ALA A 23 7.24 -5.16 -4.52
N GLN A 24 7.84 -5.51 -3.37
CA GLN A 24 7.19 -5.52 -2.07
C GLN A 24 6.61 -4.12 -1.84
N ALA A 25 5.29 -3.97 -1.89
CA ALA A 25 4.65 -2.68 -1.69
C ALA A 25 4.77 -2.34 -0.20
N GLY A 26 5.64 -1.37 0.12
CA GLY A 26 5.79 -0.90 1.49
C GLY A 26 4.48 -0.35 2.08
N PRO A 27 4.44 -0.10 3.40
CA PRO A 27 3.25 0.41 4.07
C PRO A 27 2.69 1.67 3.40
N VAL A 28 1.37 1.70 3.22
CA VAL A 28 0.62 2.79 2.59
C VAL A 28 -0.01 3.65 3.67
N ARG A 29 0.20 4.97 3.62
CA ARG A 29 -0.47 5.90 4.54
C ARG A 29 -1.93 6.10 4.14
N LEU A 30 -2.84 5.89 5.10
CA LEU A 30 -4.27 6.16 4.96
C LEU A 30 -4.69 7.39 5.76
N TYR A 31 -5.74 8.05 5.27
CA TYR A 31 -6.51 9.06 5.99
C TYR A 31 -7.96 8.61 6.09
N ILE A 32 -8.55 8.73 7.27
CA ILE A 32 -9.86 8.20 7.62
C ILE A 32 -10.77 9.38 7.99
N GLY A 33 -11.81 9.59 7.18
CA GLY A 33 -12.90 10.51 7.46
C GLY A 33 -13.91 9.88 8.44
N THR A 34 -14.61 10.70 9.21
CA THR A 34 -15.54 10.23 10.24
C THR A 34 -16.75 11.14 10.39
N TYR A 35 -17.80 10.63 11.03
CA TYR A 35 -18.82 11.45 11.68
C TYR A 35 -18.42 11.69 13.14
N THR A 36 -18.43 12.94 13.58
CA THR A 36 -18.05 13.33 14.95
C THR A 36 -19.27 13.55 15.84
N GLN A 37 -20.45 13.78 15.27
CA GLN A 37 -21.68 13.94 16.06
C GLN A 37 -22.12 12.62 16.70
N GLY A 38 -22.30 12.62 18.02
CA GLY A 38 -22.74 11.44 18.76
C GLY A 38 -21.71 10.32 18.86
N THR A 39 -20.43 10.61 18.56
CA THR A 39 -19.33 9.63 18.62
C THR A 39 -18.16 10.18 19.46
N GLU A 40 -17.17 9.33 19.74
CA GLU A 40 -15.91 9.75 20.36
C GLU A 40 -14.89 10.32 19.34
N SER A 41 -15.24 10.30 18.05
CA SER A 41 -14.35 10.79 17.00
C SER A 41 -14.13 12.29 17.10
N LYS A 42 -12.87 12.70 16.92
CA LYS A 42 -12.47 14.12 16.91
C LYS A 42 -12.32 14.71 15.51
N GLY A 43 -12.38 13.89 14.46
CA GLY A 43 -12.20 14.37 13.08
C GLY A 43 -11.50 13.35 12.17
N ILE A 44 -10.38 13.76 11.59
CA ILE A 44 -9.62 12.96 10.61
C ILE A 44 -8.51 12.21 11.32
N TYR A 45 -8.39 10.91 11.04
CA TYR A 45 -7.31 10.07 11.55
C TYR A 45 -6.37 9.64 10.44
N ARG A 46 -5.14 9.28 10.80
CA ARG A 46 -4.16 8.63 9.92
C ARG A 46 -3.73 7.30 10.49
N ALA A 47 -3.44 6.35 9.61
CA ALA A 47 -2.86 5.05 9.96
C ALA A 47 -1.94 4.59 8.82
N ASP A 48 -1.03 3.67 9.11
CA ASP A 48 -0.26 2.97 8.09
C ASP A 48 -0.89 1.59 7.85
N PHE A 49 -1.10 1.27 6.58
CA PHE A 49 -1.68 0.02 6.10
C PHE A 49 -0.60 -0.83 5.46
N ASP A 50 -0.46 -2.05 5.95
CA ASP A 50 0.37 -3.07 5.31
C ASP A 50 -0.49 -3.84 4.29
N PRO A 51 -0.26 -3.66 2.96
CA PRO A 51 -1.05 -4.33 1.94
C PRO A 51 -0.82 -5.84 1.86
N GLU A 52 0.25 -6.35 2.47
CA GLU A 52 0.60 -7.77 2.43
C GLU A 52 -0.08 -8.54 3.55
N THR A 53 -0.14 -7.94 4.74
CA THR A 53 -0.77 -8.56 5.91
C THR A 53 -2.21 -8.09 6.14
N GLY A 54 -2.63 -7.01 5.50
CA GLY A 54 -3.92 -6.36 5.72
C GLY A 54 -4.04 -5.61 7.04
N LYS A 55 -2.93 -5.45 7.78
CA LYS A 55 -2.93 -4.82 9.11
C LYS A 55 -2.90 -3.30 9.01
N LEU A 56 -3.58 -2.66 9.96
CA LEU A 56 -3.49 -1.21 10.21
C LEU A 56 -2.76 -0.97 11.53
N THR A 57 -1.95 0.08 11.58
CA THR A 57 -1.50 0.65 12.85
C THR A 57 -2.67 1.29 13.60
N ASP A 58 -2.51 1.50 14.90
CA ASP A 58 -3.48 2.28 15.68
C ASP A 58 -3.68 3.68 15.04
N PRO A 59 -4.93 4.11 14.79
CA PRO A 59 -5.20 5.41 14.19
C PRO A 59 -4.74 6.55 15.09
N ALA A 60 -3.93 7.46 14.54
CA ALA A 60 -3.55 8.69 15.20
C ALA A 60 -4.37 9.87 14.66
N LEU A 61 -4.79 10.78 15.53
CA LEU A 61 -5.49 12.00 15.12
C LEU A 61 -4.59 12.83 14.19
N ALA A 62 -5.08 13.13 13.00
CA ALA A 62 -4.39 13.93 11.99
C ALA A 62 -4.88 15.38 11.98
N ALA A 63 -6.19 15.59 12.17
CA ALA A 63 -6.79 16.91 12.30
C ALA A 63 -8.11 16.85 13.08
N GLU A 64 -8.32 17.80 14.00
CA GLU A 64 -9.61 18.02 14.63
C GLU A 64 -10.50 18.86 13.71
N THR A 65 -11.69 18.35 13.38
CA THR A 65 -12.65 19.03 12.51
C THR A 65 -14.01 18.30 12.57
N PRO A 66 -15.16 19.00 12.51
CA PRO A 66 -16.46 18.37 12.71
C PRO A 66 -16.98 17.65 11.44
N ASN A 67 -17.40 16.40 11.57
CA ASN A 67 -17.95 15.56 10.48
C ASN A 67 -17.17 15.59 9.15
N PRO A 68 -15.87 15.26 9.12
CA PRO A 68 -15.11 15.13 7.87
C PRO A 68 -15.49 13.84 7.11
N SER A 69 -16.68 13.79 6.52
CA SER A 69 -17.25 12.56 5.95
C SER A 69 -16.65 12.15 4.62
N PHE A 70 -16.00 13.07 3.90
CA PHE A 70 -15.32 12.78 2.64
C PHE A 70 -13.98 13.51 2.54
N LEU A 71 -12.97 12.79 2.02
CA LEU A 71 -11.59 13.24 1.89
C LEU A 71 -11.08 13.06 0.47
N ALA A 72 -10.24 13.98 0.00
CA ALA A 72 -9.54 13.87 -1.27
C ALA A 72 -8.07 14.32 -1.14
N ILE A 73 -7.13 13.51 -1.59
CA ILE A 73 -5.71 13.87 -1.62
C ILE A 73 -5.42 14.66 -2.89
N ALA A 74 -4.79 15.83 -2.75
CA ALA A 74 -4.37 16.65 -3.88
C ALA A 74 -3.28 15.93 -4.70
N PRO A 75 -3.16 16.23 -6.02
CA PRO A 75 -2.01 15.79 -6.80
C PRO A 75 -0.68 16.13 -6.11
N GLY A 76 0.25 15.17 -6.05
CA GLY A 76 1.52 15.33 -5.36
C GLY A 76 1.48 15.11 -3.85
N GLY A 77 0.32 14.80 -3.25
CA GLY A 77 0.22 14.26 -1.89
C GLY A 77 0.54 15.24 -0.74
N LYS A 78 0.69 16.53 -1.04
CA LYS A 78 1.03 17.56 -0.04
C LYS A 78 -0.17 18.17 0.67
N SER A 79 -1.38 17.92 0.18
CA SER A 79 -2.60 18.52 0.71
C SER A 79 -3.73 17.51 0.71
N LEU A 80 -4.56 17.58 1.75
CA LEU A 80 -5.76 16.78 1.94
C LEU A 80 -6.95 17.73 2.03
N TYR A 81 -7.93 17.57 1.15
CA TYR A 81 -9.20 18.29 1.20
C TYR A 81 -10.23 17.46 1.95
N ALA A 82 -11.02 18.12 2.78
CA ALA A 82 -12.11 17.51 3.52
C ALA A 82 -13.35 18.41 3.42
N VAL A 83 -14.52 17.80 3.29
CA VAL A 83 -15.80 18.49 3.51
C VAL A 83 -16.17 18.38 4.99
N ASN A 84 -16.95 19.32 5.50
CA ASN A 84 -17.61 19.20 6.80
C ASN A 84 -19.11 19.01 6.58
N GLU A 85 -19.61 17.81 6.84
CA GLU A 85 -21.03 17.48 6.67
C GLU A 85 -21.83 17.97 7.88
N LEU A 86 -22.12 19.27 7.87
CA LEU A 86 -22.89 19.95 8.90
C LEU A 86 -24.31 20.19 8.41
N GLY A 87 -25.29 20.00 9.30
CA GLY A 87 -26.66 20.45 9.07
C GLY A 87 -26.75 21.98 9.15
N THR A 88 -27.71 22.56 8.44
CA THR A 88 -28.08 23.98 8.53
C THR A 88 -28.91 24.27 9.77
#